data_AF-A0A522BS71-F1
#
_entry.id   AF-A0A522BS71-F1
#
_cell.length_a   1.000
_cell.length_b   1.000
_cell.length_c   1.000
_cell.angle_alpha   90.00
_cell.angle_beta   90.00
_cell.angle_gamma   90.00
#
_symmetry.space_group_name_H-M   'P 1'
#
loop_
_entity.id
_entity.type
_entity.pdbx_description
1 polymer ?
#
loop_
_entity_poly.entity_id
_entity_poly.type
_entity_poly.pdbx_seq_one_letter_code
_entity_poly.pdbx_strand_id
1 'polypeptide(L)'
;MRRPNFQYEKELATAGYRAIAGVDEAGTGALAGPVVAAAVILPSNSRLGLLRDSKLLSARQREKVFSLLHSRGAAFATGIVTIEEVNKMNIRAAALLAMRRAVNALALPPDALLVDAFKIPNLILPQRAVVHGDRLVKSIAAASVVAKVTRDALMLELARQYPGYGFARHKGYGTAAHCRALRRLGATPAHRLNFAPVKECPRG
;
A
#
# COMPACT_ATOMS: atom_id res chain seq x y z
N MET A 1 18.62 13.26 1.38
CA MET A 1 17.41 12.56 1.86
C MET A 1 17.78 11.56 2.94
N ARG A 2 17.12 11.63 4.11
CA ARG A 2 17.26 10.64 5.19
C ARG A 2 16.73 9.29 4.70
N ARG A 3 17.48 8.21 4.96
CA ARG A 3 17.03 6.84 4.64
C ARG A 3 16.26 6.27 5.83
N PRO A 4 15.23 5.43 5.60
CA PRO A 4 14.54 4.77 6.69
C PRO A 4 15.50 3.86 7.46
N ASN A 5 15.38 3.85 8.78
CA ASN A 5 16.25 3.10 9.68
C ASN A 5 15.43 2.37 10.76
N PHE A 6 16.11 1.60 11.60
CA PHE A 6 15.47 0.78 12.64
C PHE A 6 15.22 1.52 13.96
N GLN A 7 15.26 2.86 13.99
CA GLN A 7 15.18 3.61 15.24
C GLN A 7 13.88 3.32 16.01
N TYR A 8 12.74 3.37 15.32
CA TYR A 8 11.42 3.15 15.92
C TYR A 8 11.22 1.69 16.32
N GLU A 9 11.68 0.76 15.49
CA GLU A 9 11.66 -0.68 15.78
C GLU A 9 12.51 -0.99 17.01
N LYS A 10 13.69 -0.37 17.16
CA LYS A 10 14.55 -0.53 18.33
C LYS A 10 13.92 0.05 19.59
N GLU A 11 13.28 1.21 19.51
CA GLU A 11 12.56 1.81 20.64
C GLU A 11 11.47 0.87 21.18
N LEU A 12 10.68 0.26 20.28
CA LEU A 12 9.68 -0.73 20.66
C LEU A 12 10.31 -2.03 21.18
N ALA A 13 11.43 -2.46 20.59
CA ALA A 13 12.14 -3.65 21.06
C ALA A 13 12.68 -3.48 22.49
N THR A 14 13.24 -2.31 22.81
CA THR A 14 13.69 -1.97 24.18
C THR A 14 12.51 -1.92 25.15
N ALA A 15 11.31 -1.56 24.69
CA ALA A 15 10.08 -1.58 25.49
C ALA A 15 9.48 -2.99 25.67
N GLY A 16 10.13 -4.04 25.14
CA GLY A 16 9.74 -5.44 25.34
C GLY A 16 8.98 -6.09 24.18
N TYR A 17 8.63 -5.34 23.12
CA TYR A 17 7.95 -5.89 21.95
C TYR A 17 8.90 -6.69 21.07
N ARG A 18 8.48 -7.84 20.52
CA ARG A 18 9.36 -8.70 19.72
C ARG A 18 8.97 -8.69 18.24
N ALA A 19 7.69 -8.86 17.96
CA ALA A 19 7.15 -8.86 16.60
C ALA A 19 6.57 -7.47 16.26
N ILE A 20 7.38 -6.61 15.64
CA ILE A 20 6.99 -5.23 15.30
C ILE A 20 6.67 -5.15 13.80
N ALA A 21 5.41 -4.90 13.46
CA ALA A 21 4.98 -4.76 12.07
C ALA A 21 4.95 -3.29 11.65
N GLY A 22 5.55 -2.99 10.51
CA GLY A 22 5.32 -1.76 9.77
C GLY A 22 4.12 -1.90 8.85
N VAL A 23 3.29 -0.86 8.74
CA VAL A 23 2.05 -0.89 7.96
C VAL A 23 1.94 0.36 7.08
N ASP A 24 1.63 0.16 5.81
CA ASP A 24 1.45 1.23 4.81
C ASP A 24 0.48 0.79 3.70
N GLU A 25 -0.07 1.74 2.95
CA GLU A 25 -0.99 1.52 1.85
C GLU A 25 -0.56 2.10 0.50
N ALA A 26 -1.17 1.58 -0.56
CA ALA A 26 -1.01 2.02 -1.93
C ALA A 26 -2.37 2.21 -2.60
N GLY A 27 -2.47 3.27 -3.40
CA GLY A 27 -3.59 3.49 -4.31
C GLY A 27 -4.69 4.43 -3.84
N THR A 28 -4.55 5.09 -2.70
CA THR A 28 -5.58 6.01 -2.17
C THR A 28 -5.89 7.16 -3.15
N GLY A 29 -4.89 7.73 -3.83
CA GLY A 29 -5.07 8.79 -4.83
C GLY A 29 -5.44 8.34 -6.26
N ALA A 30 -5.74 7.07 -6.50
CA ALA A 30 -6.11 6.58 -7.84
C ALA A 30 -7.60 6.75 -8.14
N LEU A 31 -7.95 6.95 -9.41
CA LEU A 31 -9.33 6.97 -9.90
C LEU A 31 -9.90 5.56 -10.14
N ALA A 32 -9.02 4.57 -10.30
CA ALA A 32 -9.38 3.19 -10.60
C ALA A 32 -8.54 2.19 -9.81
N GLY A 33 -9.12 1.00 -9.60
CA GLY A 33 -8.50 -0.12 -8.93
C GLY A 33 -8.63 -0.09 -7.40
N PRO A 34 -8.25 -1.20 -6.76
CA PRO A 34 -8.40 -1.38 -5.32
C PRO A 34 -7.45 -0.48 -4.51
N VAL A 35 -7.71 -0.44 -3.21
CA VAL A 35 -6.73 0.01 -2.21
C VAL A 35 -6.05 -1.24 -1.65
N VAL A 36 -4.73 -1.22 -1.60
CA VAL A 36 -3.93 -2.34 -1.08
C VAL A 36 -3.07 -1.82 0.05
N ALA A 37 -3.06 -2.50 1.19
CA ALA A 37 -2.11 -2.25 2.25
C ALA A 37 -1.26 -3.50 2.49
N ALA A 38 -0.13 -3.31 3.14
CA ALA A 38 0.73 -4.39 3.58
C ALA A 38 1.12 -4.19 5.05
N ALA A 39 1.32 -5.29 5.75
CA ALA A 39 1.95 -5.34 7.05
C ALA A 39 3.23 -6.17 6.93
N VAL A 40 4.35 -5.66 7.44
CA VAL A 40 5.67 -6.29 7.29
C VAL A 40 6.40 -6.30 8.62
N ILE A 41 6.81 -7.49 9.07
CA ILE A 41 7.74 -7.68 10.18
C ILE A 41 9.10 -8.01 9.59
N LEU A 42 10.10 -7.18 9.93
CA LEU A 42 11.47 -7.38 9.49
C LEU A 42 12.27 -8.13 10.56
N PRO A 43 13.10 -9.12 10.19
CA PRO A 43 14.08 -9.66 11.11
C PRO A 43 15.05 -8.57 11.56
N SER A 44 15.47 -8.66 12.82
CA SER A 44 16.38 -7.74 13.48
C SER A 44 17.60 -7.44 12.59
N ASN A 45 17.93 -6.17 12.40
CA ASN A 45 19.09 -5.71 11.63
C ASN A 45 19.13 -6.14 10.15
N SER A 46 17.97 -6.47 9.54
CA SER A 46 17.90 -6.81 8.11
C SER A 46 18.57 -5.75 7.21
N ARG A 47 19.58 -6.19 6.44
CA ARG A 47 20.35 -5.34 5.52
C ARG A 47 19.62 -5.15 4.19
N LEU A 48 18.56 -4.35 4.22
CA LEU A 48 17.81 -3.93 3.03
C LEU A 48 18.38 -2.61 2.47
N GLY A 49 19.62 -2.63 1.95
CA GLY A 49 20.34 -1.40 1.56
C GLY A 49 19.68 -0.59 0.42
N LEU A 50 18.85 -1.25 -0.40
CA LEU A 50 18.09 -0.64 -1.48
C LEU A 50 16.75 -0.05 -1.02
N LEU A 51 16.29 -0.36 0.19
CA LEU A 51 14.98 0.05 0.66
C LEU A 51 14.92 1.56 0.89
N ARG A 52 13.92 2.17 0.29
CA ARG A 52 13.55 3.60 0.37
C ARG A 52 12.04 3.69 0.19
N ASP A 53 11.48 4.88 0.37
CA ASP A 53 10.12 5.24 -0.06
C ASP A 53 9.83 4.64 -1.45
N SER A 54 8.76 3.85 -1.57
CA SER A 54 8.42 3.12 -2.80
C SER A 54 8.24 4.04 -4.01
N LYS A 55 7.87 5.31 -3.80
CA LYS A 55 7.71 6.33 -4.85
C LYS A 55 9.06 6.75 -5.45
N LEU A 56 10.15 6.57 -4.71
CA LEU A 56 11.53 6.85 -5.16
C LEU A 56 12.18 5.66 -5.87
N LEU A 57 11.49 4.53 -5.98
CA LEU A 57 11.98 3.30 -6.59
C LEU A 57 11.27 3.03 -7.92
N SER A 58 12.06 2.75 -8.96
CA SER A 58 11.54 2.18 -10.21
C SER A 58 10.85 0.83 -9.97
N ALA A 59 9.98 0.41 -10.89
CA ALA A 59 9.28 -0.89 -10.78
C ALA A 59 10.28 -2.06 -10.58
N ARG A 60 11.36 -2.09 -11.37
CA ARG A 60 12.42 -3.10 -11.25
C ARG A 60 13.12 -3.06 -9.88
N GLN A 61 13.36 -1.86 -9.32
CA GLN A 61 13.94 -1.75 -7.97
C GLN A 61 12.97 -2.24 -6.90
N ARG A 62 11.66 -1.97 -7.04
CA ARG A 62 10.63 -2.46 -6.11
C ARG A 62 10.54 -3.98 -6.14
N GLU A 63 10.54 -4.60 -7.31
CA GLU A 63 10.57 -6.07 -7.45
C GLU A 63 11.83 -6.69 -6.83
N LYS A 64 12.99 -6.05 -7.00
CA LYS A 64 14.24 -6.48 -6.35
C LYS A 64 14.14 -6.38 -4.83
N VAL A 65 13.57 -5.30 -4.30
CA VAL A 65 13.35 -5.14 -2.85
C VAL A 65 12.33 -6.17 -2.33
N PHE A 66 11.24 -6.41 -3.05
CA PHE A 66 10.25 -7.44 -2.71
C PHE A 66 10.89 -8.83 -2.62
N SER A 67 11.69 -9.20 -3.63
CA SER A 67 12.45 -10.45 -3.64
C SER A 67 13.44 -10.53 -2.46
N LEU A 68 14.10 -9.42 -2.13
CA LEU A 68 14.99 -9.34 -0.97
C LEU A 68 14.25 -9.54 0.34
N LEU A 69 13.07 -8.95 0.53
CA LEU A 69 12.25 -9.13 1.73
C LEU A 69 11.96 -10.62 1.97
N HIS A 70 11.51 -11.31 0.93
CA HIS A 70 11.25 -12.75 0.99
C HIS A 70 12.51 -13.55 1.31
N SER A 71 13.61 -13.34 0.56
CA SER A 71 14.88 -14.06 0.77
C SER A 71 15.53 -13.82 2.13
N ARG A 72 15.16 -12.73 2.82
CA ARG A 72 15.70 -12.36 4.13
C ARG A 72 14.77 -12.73 5.28
N GLY A 73 13.68 -13.47 5.02
CA GLY A 73 12.78 -13.95 6.05
C GLY A 73 11.88 -12.88 6.64
N ALA A 74 11.56 -11.82 5.88
CA ALA A 74 10.51 -10.90 6.31
C ALA A 74 9.16 -11.62 6.28
N ALA A 75 8.42 -11.56 7.39
CA ALA A 75 7.02 -11.97 7.41
C ALA A 75 6.17 -10.80 6.91
N PHE A 76 5.31 -11.04 5.93
CA PHE A 76 4.41 -10.01 5.43
C PHE A 76 3.08 -10.59 4.98
N ALA A 77 2.07 -9.73 4.99
CA ALA A 77 0.76 -10.02 4.45
C ALA A 77 0.16 -8.77 3.82
N THR A 78 -0.83 -8.97 2.95
CA THR A 78 -1.50 -7.89 2.22
C THR A 78 -2.99 -7.88 2.53
N GLY A 79 -3.55 -6.69 2.68
CA GLY A 79 -4.98 -6.47 2.78
C GLY A 79 -5.45 -5.70 1.55
N ILE A 80 -6.50 -6.19 0.91
CA ILE A 80 -7.08 -5.59 -0.29
C ILE A 80 -8.49 -5.14 0.03
N VAL A 81 -8.83 -3.92 -0.38
CA VAL A 81 -10.19 -3.40 -0.39
C VAL A 81 -10.59 -3.18 -1.85
N THR A 82 -11.64 -3.88 -2.24
CA THR A 82 -12.15 -3.94 -3.62
C THR A 82 -12.71 -2.59 -4.05
N ILE A 83 -12.92 -2.40 -5.35
CA ILE A 83 -13.48 -1.16 -5.88
C ILE A 83 -14.91 -0.96 -5.39
N GLU A 84 -15.68 -2.05 -5.29
CA GLU A 84 -17.04 -2.10 -4.77
C GLU A 84 -17.10 -1.64 -3.32
N GLU A 85 -16.15 -2.09 -2.49
CA GLU A 85 -16.03 -1.64 -1.10
C GLU A 85 -15.59 -0.18 -1.02
N VAL A 86 -14.59 0.23 -1.81
CA VAL A 86 -14.16 1.65 -1.89
C VAL A 86 -15.33 2.55 -2.27
N ASN A 87 -16.22 2.12 -3.17
CA ASN A 87 -17.39 2.92 -3.56
C ASN A 87 -18.46 3.02 -2.45
N LYS A 88 -18.42 2.17 -1.42
CA LYS A 88 -19.36 2.17 -0.29
C LYS A 88 -18.85 2.95 0.92
N MET A 89 -17.61 3.45 0.90
CA MET A 89 -17.01 4.16 2.02
C MET A 89 -16.08 5.29 1.55
N ASN A 90 -15.68 6.17 2.47
CA ASN A 90 -14.66 7.15 2.12
C ASN A 90 -13.27 6.49 1.99
N ILE A 91 -12.37 7.14 1.24
CA ILE A 91 -11.07 6.56 0.92
C ILE A 91 -10.18 6.30 2.14
N ARG A 92 -10.32 7.11 3.18
CA ARG A 92 -9.58 6.94 4.44
C ARG A 92 -10.07 5.68 5.16
N ALA A 93 -11.37 5.45 5.22
CA ALA A 93 -11.95 4.23 5.78
C ALA A 93 -11.50 2.99 4.99
N ALA A 94 -11.46 3.07 3.65
CA ALA A 94 -10.95 1.98 2.81
C ALA A 94 -9.47 1.68 3.07
N ALA A 95 -8.61 2.71 3.20
CA ALA A 95 -7.21 2.54 3.57
C ALA A 95 -7.05 1.85 4.94
N LEU A 96 -7.76 2.33 5.96
CA LEU A 96 -7.71 1.74 7.30
C LEU A 96 -8.26 0.31 7.34
N LEU A 97 -9.26 -0.02 6.51
CA LEU A 97 -9.75 -1.39 6.35
C LEU A 97 -8.71 -2.29 5.68
N ALA A 98 -8.04 -1.81 4.62
CA ALA A 98 -6.96 -2.54 3.96
C ALA A 98 -5.82 -2.82 4.95
N MET A 99 -5.38 -1.82 5.71
CA MET A 99 -4.33 -1.97 6.73
C MET A 99 -4.70 -3.02 7.78
N ARG A 100 -5.93 -2.96 8.29
CA ARG A 100 -6.43 -3.95 9.26
C ARG A 100 -6.44 -5.36 8.69
N ARG A 101 -6.89 -5.54 7.46
CA ARG A 101 -6.85 -6.83 6.75
C ARG A 101 -5.41 -7.34 6.62
N ALA A 102 -4.47 -6.46 6.28
CA ALA A 102 -3.06 -6.82 6.18
C ALA A 102 -2.49 -7.30 7.52
N VAL A 103 -2.78 -6.58 8.61
CA VAL A 103 -2.33 -6.98 9.96
C VAL A 103 -2.94 -8.32 10.37
N ASN A 104 -4.24 -8.51 10.19
CA ASN A 104 -4.93 -9.75 10.57
C ASN A 104 -4.52 -10.97 9.71
N ALA A 105 -3.98 -10.75 8.52
CA ALA A 105 -3.52 -11.80 7.62
C ALA A 105 -2.05 -12.20 7.84
N LEU A 106 -1.33 -11.54 8.75
CA LEU A 106 0.04 -11.93 9.09
C LEU A 106 0.05 -13.31 9.76
N ALA A 107 0.80 -14.25 9.19
CA ALA A 107 0.99 -15.57 9.78
C ALA A 107 1.70 -15.52 11.15
N LEU A 108 2.61 -14.55 11.33
CA LEU A 108 3.21 -14.22 12.61
C LEU A 108 2.45 -13.03 13.21
N PRO A 109 1.65 -13.22 14.29
CA PRO A 109 0.92 -12.12 14.89
C PRO A 109 1.90 -11.07 15.45
N PRO A 110 1.74 -9.78 15.12
CA PRO A 110 2.58 -8.72 15.67
C PRO A 110 2.15 -8.35 17.10
N ASP A 111 3.12 -7.94 17.92
CA ASP A 111 2.91 -7.43 19.28
C ASP A 111 2.76 -5.91 19.31
N ALA A 112 3.28 -5.22 18.28
CA ALA A 112 3.19 -3.77 18.14
C ALA A 112 3.21 -3.33 16.67
N LEU A 113 2.57 -2.20 16.39
CA LEU A 113 2.44 -1.64 15.04
C LEU A 113 3.13 -0.27 14.91
N LEU A 114 3.87 -0.11 13.82
CA LEU A 114 4.31 1.18 13.29
C LEU A 114 3.51 1.45 12.02
N VAL A 115 2.69 2.50 12.01
CA VAL A 115 1.73 2.75 10.92
C VAL A 115 2.01 4.09 10.27
N ASP A 116 1.97 4.15 8.93
CA ASP A 116 2.11 5.44 8.23
C ASP A 116 0.90 6.35 8.52
N ALA A 117 1.19 7.54 9.04
CA ALA A 117 0.29 8.66 9.35
C ALA A 117 -0.86 8.43 10.36
N PHE A 118 -1.50 7.25 10.43
CA PHE A 118 -2.75 7.05 11.19
C PHE A 118 -2.74 5.82 12.09
N LYS A 119 -3.59 5.82 13.13
CA LYS A 119 -3.89 4.60 13.88
C LYS A 119 -5.00 3.81 13.18
N ILE A 120 -4.88 2.49 13.21
CA ILE A 120 -5.87 1.56 12.66
C ILE A 120 -6.91 1.31 13.77
N PRO A 121 -8.19 1.69 13.59
CA PRO A 121 -9.21 1.46 14.59
C PRO A 121 -9.46 -0.04 14.79
N ASN A 122 -10.17 -0.45 15.84
CA ASN A 122 -10.55 -1.85 16.15
C ASN A 122 -9.40 -2.87 16.09
N LEU A 123 -8.19 -2.45 16.44
CA LEU A 123 -7.06 -3.33 16.76
C LEU A 123 -6.59 -2.97 18.17
N ILE A 124 -6.53 -3.97 19.06
CA ILE A 124 -6.15 -3.81 20.47
C ILE A 124 -4.61 -3.70 20.63
N LEU A 125 -3.86 -3.99 19.57
CA LEU A 125 -2.41 -3.91 19.54
C LEU A 125 -1.92 -2.49 19.82
N PRO A 126 -0.81 -2.32 20.57
CA PRO A 126 -0.08 -1.06 20.65
C PRO A 126 0.28 -0.54 19.26
N GLN A 127 -0.04 0.73 18.99
CA GLN A 127 0.23 1.36 17.68
C GLN A 127 0.88 2.71 17.85
N ARG A 128 1.91 2.95 17.05
CA ARG A 128 2.51 4.26 16.86
C ARG A 128 2.32 4.71 15.42
N ALA A 129 1.51 5.75 15.24
CA ALA A 129 1.39 6.43 13.96
C ALA A 129 2.61 7.33 13.74
N VAL A 130 3.22 7.24 12.56
CA VAL A 130 4.40 8.02 12.18
C VAL A 130 4.10 8.76 10.89
N VAL A 131 4.10 10.09 10.94
CA VAL A 131 3.90 10.91 9.74
C VAL A 131 5.12 10.75 8.82
N HIS A 132 4.88 10.42 7.55
CA HIS A 132 5.94 10.08 6.58
C HIS A 132 6.79 8.89 7.04
N GLY A 133 6.12 7.88 7.59
CA GLY A 133 6.74 6.67 8.12
C GLY A 133 7.54 5.92 7.05
N ASP A 134 7.09 5.93 5.79
CA ASP A 134 7.76 5.34 4.63
C ASP A 134 9.20 5.88 4.39
N ARG A 135 9.50 7.09 4.89
CA ARG A 135 10.81 7.73 4.80
C ARG A 135 11.67 7.57 6.05
N LEU A 136 11.06 7.24 7.19
CA LEU A 136 11.68 7.26 8.51
C LEU A 136 11.89 5.86 9.08
N VAL A 137 10.90 5.00 8.91
CA VAL A 137 10.79 3.68 9.55
C VAL A 137 10.99 2.59 8.52
N LYS A 138 11.85 1.62 8.83
CA LYS A 138 12.26 0.61 7.86
C LYS A 138 11.17 -0.42 7.57
N SER A 139 10.42 -0.83 8.58
CA SER A 139 9.28 -1.73 8.40
C SER A 139 8.14 -1.06 7.61
N ILE A 140 7.84 0.22 7.83
CA ILE A 140 6.84 0.97 7.04
C ILE A 140 7.31 1.12 5.59
N ALA A 141 8.58 1.48 5.37
CA ALA A 141 9.13 1.54 4.02
C ALA A 141 9.01 0.18 3.29
N ALA A 142 9.25 -0.93 3.99
CA ALA A 142 9.08 -2.27 3.42
C ALA A 142 7.61 -2.56 3.08
N ALA A 143 6.67 -2.21 3.95
CA ALA A 143 5.24 -2.30 3.70
C ALA A 143 4.82 -1.49 2.47
N SER A 144 5.34 -0.26 2.31
CA SER A 144 5.09 0.60 1.15
C SER A 144 5.44 -0.12 -0.17
N VAL A 145 6.56 -0.86 -0.18
CA VAL A 145 7.01 -1.60 -1.37
C VAL A 145 6.11 -2.80 -1.63
N VAL A 146 5.78 -3.59 -0.60
CA VAL A 146 4.90 -4.77 -0.73
C VAL A 146 3.53 -4.36 -1.23
N ALA A 147 2.92 -3.33 -0.63
CA ALA A 147 1.62 -2.80 -1.04
C ALA A 147 1.66 -2.32 -2.50
N LYS A 148 2.73 -1.60 -2.87
CA LYS A 148 2.88 -1.02 -4.20
C LYS A 148 3.13 -2.06 -5.30
N VAL A 149 3.96 -3.07 -5.05
CA VAL A 149 4.21 -4.18 -5.98
C VAL A 149 2.92 -4.97 -6.20
N THR A 150 2.24 -5.34 -5.12
CA THR A 150 0.97 -6.08 -5.18
C THR A 150 -0.08 -5.31 -5.96
N ARG A 151 -0.26 -4.02 -5.65
CA ARG A 151 -1.23 -3.19 -6.37
C ARG A 151 -0.88 -3.02 -7.84
N ASP A 152 0.39 -2.80 -8.17
CA ASP A 152 0.80 -2.60 -9.56
C ASP A 152 0.55 -3.85 -10.42
N ALA A 153 0.62 -5.06 -9.84
CA ALA A 153 0.24 -6.32 -10.48
C ALA A 153 -1.28 -6.39 -10.76
N LEU A 154 -2.13 -6.08 -9.76
CA LEU A 154 -3.59 -6.01 -9.95
C LEU A 154 -3.99 -5.00 -11.03
N MET A 155 -3.27 -3.86 -11.12
CA MET A 155 -3.52 -2.88 -12.18
C MET A 155 -3.11 -3.38 -13.58
N LEU A 156 -2.16 -4.32 -13.69
CA LEU A 156 -1.83 -4.95 -14.96
C LEU A 156 -2.93 -5.92 -15.40
N GLU A 157 -3.55 -6.63 -14.46
CA GLU A 157 -4.72 -7.49 -14.75
C GLU A 157 -5.91 -6.65 -15.23
N LEU A 158 -6.22 -5.56 -14.52
CA LEU A 158 -7.25 -4.61 -14.94
C LEU A 158 -6.95 -3.99 -16.30
N ALA A 159 -5.68 -3.79 -16.66
CA ALA A 159 -5.31 -3.28 -17.98
C ALA A 159 -5.64 -4.27 -19.11
N ARG A 160 -5.59 -5.58 -18.84
CA ARG A 160 -6.00 -6.63 -19.80
C ARG A 160 -7.52 -6.70 -19.92
N GLN A 161 -8.22 -6.59 -18.79
CA GLN A 161 -9.68 -6.63 -18.75
C GLN A 161 -10.34 -5.40 -19.39
N TYR A 162 -9.74 -4.22 -19.20
CA TYR A 162 -10.24 -2.94 -19.70
C TYR A 162 -9.19 -2.26 -20.60
N PRO A 163 -9.06 -2.73 -21.86
CA PRO A 163 -8.09 -2.16 -22.80
C PRO A 163 -8.43 -0.70 -23.13
N GLY A 164 -7.40 0.07 -23.52
CA GLY A 164 -7.56 1.47 -23.94
C GLY A 164 -7.54 2.52 -22.82
N TYR A 165 -7.65 2.12 -21.55
CA TYR A 165 -7.56 3.06 -20.41
C TYR A 165 -6.14 3.45 -20.02
N GLY A 166 -5.14 2.61 -20.31
CA GLY A 166 -3.74 2.88 -19.95
C GLY A 166 -3.33 2.42 -18.55
N PHE A 167 -4.14 1.60 -17.87
CA PHE A 167 -3.90 1.13 -16.50
C PHE A 167 -2.53 0.48 -16.29
N ALA A 168 -1.98 -0.19 -17.30
CA ALA A 168 -0.64 -0.79 -17.21
C ALA A 168 0.47 0.25 -16.95
N ARG A 169 0.29 1.50 -17.40
CA ARG A 169 1.27 2.58 -17.27
C ARG A 169 1.03 3.43 -16.02
N HIS A 170 -0.14 4.07 -15.93
CA HIS A 170 -0.43 5.02 -14.86
C HIS A 170 -1.13 4.38 -13.65
N LYS A 171 -1.35 3.06 -13.63
CA LYS A 171 -1.83 2.32 -12.44
C LYS A 171 -3.13 2.87 -11.83
N GLY A 172 -4.01 3.42 -12.68
CA GLY A 172 -5.29 4.02 -12.28
C GLY A 172 -5.21 5.44 -11.74
N TYR A 173 -4.03 6.07 -11.63
CA TYR A 173 -3.92 7.49 -11.25
C TYR A 173 -4.49 8.41 -12.33
N GLY A 174 -5.04 9.56 -11.91
CA GLY A 174 -5.71 10.57 -12.75
C GLY A 174 -4.77 11.38 -13.64
N THR A 175 -3.97 10.72 -14.46
CA THR A 175 -3.13 11.37 -15.46
C THR A 175 -3.97 11.95 -16.60
N ALA A 176 -3.44 12.92 -17.34
CA ALA A 176 -4.12 13.48 -18.51
C ALA A 176 -4.52 12.39 -19.53
N ALA A 177 -3.70 11.32 -19.68
CA ALA A 177 -4.02 10.18 -20.52
C ALA A 177 -5.25 9.40 -20.00
N HIS A 178 -5.30 9.15 -18.69
CA HIS A 178 -6.42 8.47 -18.06
C HIS A 178 -7.72 9.27 -18.19
N CYS A 179 -7.68 10.59 -17.94
CA CYS A 179 -8.85 11.46 -18.07
C CYS A 179 -9.35 11.58 -19.51
N ARG A 180 -8.47 11.48 -20.52
CA ARG A 180 -8.88 11.39 -21.93
C ARG A 180 -9.55 10.06 -22.24
N ALA A 181 -9.00 8.94 -21.73
CA ALA A 181 -9.61 7.63 -21.93
C ALA A 181 -10.99 7.54 -21.27
N LEU A 182 -11.14 8.06 -20.04
CA LEU A 182 -12.41 8.16 -19.33
C LEU A 182 -13.47 8.93 -20.13
N ARG A 183 -13.12 10.09 -20.70
CA ARG A 183 -14.05 10.87 -21.54
C ARG A 183 -14.45 10.15 -22.83
N ARG A 184 -13.54 9.35 -23.41
CA ARG A 184 -13.77 8.65 -24.67
C ARG A 184 -14.52 7.33 -24.50
N LEU A 185 -14.22 6.58 -23.45
CA LEU A 185 -14.67 5.20 -23.24
C LEU A 185 -15.73 5.06 -22.15
N GLY A 186 -15.97 6.11 -21.36
CA GLY A 186 -16.86 6.07 -20.19
C GLY A 186 -16.19 5.47 -18.95
N ALA A 187 -16.90 5.51 -17.82
CA ALA A 187 -16.47 4.84 -16.60
C ALA A 187 -16.77 3.33 -16.66
N THR A 188 -15.96 2.51 -15.97
CA THR A 188 -16.12 1.05 -15.89
C THR A 188 -16.23 0.59 -14.44
N PRO A 189 -16.57 -0.68 -14.16
CA PRO A 189 -16.53 -1.25 -12.82
C PRO A 189 -15.14 -1.13 -12.13
N ALA A 190 -14.06 -0.97 -12.90
CA ALA A 190 -12.72 -0.72 -12.36
C ALA A 190 -12.57 0.66 -11.69
N HIS A 191 -13.50 1.59 -11.93
CA HIS A 191 -13.40 2.98 -11.49
C HIS A 191 -14.11 3.24 -10.16
N ARG A 192 -13.58 4.22 -9.42
CA ARG A 192 -14.16 4.72 -8.18
C ARG A 192 -15.18 5.79 -8.50
N LEU A 193 -16.45 5.40 -8.60
CA LEU A 193 -17.53 6.24 -9.13
C LEU A 193 -17.77 7.53 -8.33
N ASN A 194 -17.35 7.55 -7.06
CA ASN A 194 -17.50 8.71 -6.19
C ASN A 194 -16.36 9.74 -6.31
N PHE A 195 -15.30 9.43 -7.07
CA PHE A 195 -14.15 10.33 -7.22
C PHE A 195 -14.36 11.27 -8.41
N ALA A 196 -14.07 12.55 -8.25
CA ALA A 196 -13.88 13.42 -9.40
C ALA A 196 -12.57 13.04 -10.12
N PRO A 197 -12.52 13.00 -11.46
CA PRO A 197 -13.57 13.36 -12.44
C PRO A 197 -14.46 12.18 -12.88
N VAL A 198 -14.34 10.99 -12.27
CA VAL A 198 -15.14 9.81 -12.66
C VAL A 198 -16.63 10.05 -12.47
N LYS A 199 -17.02 10.69 -11.37
CA LYS A 199 -18.42 11.01 -11.06
C LYS A 199 -19.12 11.85 -12.14
N GLU A 200 -18.34 12.60 -12.91
CA GLU A 200 -18.81 13.51 -13.96
C GLU A 200 -18.84 12.85 -15.35
N CYS A 201 -18.31 11.64 -15.50
CA CYS A 201 -18.27 10.93 -16.78
C CYS A 201 -19.57 10.14 -17.03
N PRO A 202 -20.03 10.04 -18.30
CA PRO A 202 -21.07 9.10 -18.68
C PRO A 202 -20.69 7.68 -18.26
N ARG A 203 -21.65 6.93 -17.70
CA ARG A 203 -21.46 5.52 -17.39
C ARG A 203 -21.50 4.76 -18.73
N GLY A 204 -20.40 4.07 -19.04
CA GLY A 204 -20.31 3.19 -20.21
C GLY A 204 -21.01 1.87 -19.94
#